data_AF-A0A957I6N4-F1
#
_entry.id   AF-A0A957I6N4-F1
#
_cell.length_a   1.000
_cell.length_b   1.000
_cell.length_c   1.000
_cell.angle_alpha   90.00
_cell.angle_beta   90.00
_cell.angle_gamma   90.00
#
_symmetry.space_group_name_H-M   'P 1'
#
loop_
_entity.id
_entity.type
_entity.pdbx_description
1 polymer ?
#
loop_
_entity_poly.entity_id
_entity_poly.type
_entity_poly.pdbx_seq_one_letter_code
_entity_poly.pdbx_strand_id
1 'polypeptide(L)'
;KGQALFELKDYCGQQGKKGKTYLAWQLPNSYSGQHRHRPRGRQKRINRKLKDLVMKGMPGNIGGTSETRQPEKIYYPNGKLAAKAYGRDADRELYWRRHRTGNGRFDLWQQLGGR
;
A
#
# COMPACT_ATOMS: atom_id res chain seq x y z
N LYS A 1 -27.97 -16.43 -15.42
CA LYS A 1 -28.30 -15.71 -14.17
C LYS A 1 -26.98 -15.40 -13.47
N GLY A 2 -26.68 -14.13 -13.16
CA GLY A 2 -25.39 -13.75 -12.58
C GLY A 2 -25.17 -14.41 -11.21
N GLN A 3 -23.97 -14.93 -10.96
CA GLN A 3 -23.60 -15.75 -9.79
C GLN A 3 -23.75 -15.06 -8.42
N ALA A 4 -24.01 -13.75 -8.37
CA ALA A 4 -24.01 -12.95 -7.13
C ALA A 4 -25.40 -12.48 -6.65
N LEU A 5 -26.47 -12.95 -7.29
CA LEU A 5 -27.85 -12.62 -6.93
C LEU A 5 -28.35 -13.51 -5.78
N PHE A 6 -28.93 -12.93 -4.73
CA PHE A 6 -29.54 -13.67 -3.63
C PHE A 6 -30.86 -13.01 -3.16
N GLU A 7 -31.69 -13.78 -2.47
CA GLU A 7 -32.94 -13.30 -1.89
C GLU A 7 -32.69 -12.66 -0.52
N LEU A 8 -33.09 -11.41 -0.36
CA LEU A 8 -33.05 -10.65 0.88
C LEU A 8 -34.47 -10.48 1.42
N LYS A 9 -34.76 -11.09 2.56
CA LYS A 9 -36.03 -10.88 3.28
C LYS A 9 -35.88 -9.74 4.30
N ASP A 10 -36.57 -8.64 4.04
CA ASP A 10 -36.48 -7.44 4.87
C ASP A 10 -37.48 -7.50 6.05
N TYR A 11 -37.11 -8.24 7.10
CA TYR A 11 -37.91 -8.40 8.31
C TYR A 11 -38.16 -7.09 9.06
N CYS A 12 -37.20 -6.16 8.98
CA CYS A 12 -37.20 -4.91 9.73
C CYS A 12 -37.84 -3.75 8.95
N GLY A 13 -38.05 -3.89 7.63
CA GLY A 13 -38.54 -2.80 6.77
C GLY A 13 -37.51 -1.71 6.54
N GLN A 14 -36.22 -2.03 6.58
CA GLN A 14 -35.14 -1.05 6.42
C GLN A 14 -34.81 -0.76 4.96
N GLN A 15 -35.13 -1.68 4.05
CA GLN A 15 -34.87 -1.59 2.61
C GLN A 15 -36.17 -1.36 1.82
N GLY A 16 -37.33 -1.74 2.38
CA GLY A 16 -38.63 -1.54 1.76
C GLY A 16 -39.80 -1.91 2.68
N LYS A 17 -40.84 -2.52 2.11
CA LYS A 17 -42.03 -2.91 2.88
C LYS A 17 -41.67 -4.08 3.80
N LYS A 18 -41.94 -3.91 5.10
CA LYS A 18 -41.66 -4.90 6.14
C LYS A 18 -42.19 -6.30 5.75
N GLY A 19 -41.32 -7.29 5.85
CA GLY A 19 -41.61 -8.71 5.59
C GLY A 19 -41.57 -9.12 4.12
N LYS A 20 -41.23 -8.22 3.19
CA LYS A 20 -41.08 -8.56 1.76
C LYS A 20 -39.70 -9.12 1.45
N THR A 21 -39.68 -9.97 0.43
CA THR A 21 -38.46 -10.54 -0.14
C THR A 21 -38.08 -9.76 -1.40
N TYR A 22 -36.81 -9.38 -1.48
CA TYR A 22 -36.22 -8.63 -2.58
C TYR A 22 -35.07 -9.42 -3.18
N LEU A 23 -34.83 -9.22 -4.48
CA LEU A 23 -33.68 -9.82 -5.16
C LEU A 23 -32.51 -8.82 -5.08
N ALA A 24 -31.45 -9.17 -4.37
CA ALA A 24 -30.34 -8.28 -4.07
C ALA A 24 -29.04 -8.76 -4.74
N TRP A 25 -28.19 -7.80 -5.12
CA TRP A 25 -26.86 -8.05 -5.69
C TRP A 25 -25.74 -7.85 -4.66
N GLN A 26 -26.04 -7.21 -3.53
CA GLN A 26 -25.10 -6.94 -2.44
C GLN A 26 -25.82 -7.09 -1.11
N LEU A 27 -25.12 -7.60 -0.11
CA LEU A 27 -25.61 -7.63 1.27
C LEU A 27 -25.84 -6.21 1.77
N PRO A 28 -26.94 -5.95 2.52
CA PRO A 28 -27.11 -4.68 3.20
C PRO A 28 -25.97 -4.49 4.19
N ASN A 29 -25.02 -3.61 3.85
CA ASN A 29 -23.92 -3.28 4.74
C ASN A 29 -24.44 -2.35 5.84
N SER A 30 -24.77 -2.88 7.02
CA SER A 30 -25.07 -2.08 8.21
C SER A 30 -23.83 -2.00 9.11
N TYR A 31 -22.97 -1.02 8.86
CA TYR A 31 -21.88 -0.70 9.78
C TYR A 31 -22.43 0.13 10.93
N SER A 32 -22.84 -0.53 12.02
CA SER A 32 -23.08 0.13 13.30
C SER A 32 -21.78 0.11 14.12
N GLY A 33 -21.12 1.25 14.21
CA GLY A 33 -19.97 1.41 15.10
C GLY A 33 -20.44 1.85 16.49
N GLN A 34 -19.70 1.47 17.54
CA GLN A 34 -19.93 1.96 18.91
C GLN A 34 -19.75 3.48 19.04
N HIS A 35 -19.21 4.15 18.02
CA HIS A 35 -18.92 5.57 18.04
C HIS A 35 -20.14 6.41 17.65
N ARG A 36 -20.47 7.39 18.50
CA ARG A 36 -21.50 8.39 18.23
C ARG A 36 -21.17 9.18 16.97
N HIS A 37 -22.14 9.28 16.05
CA HIS A 37 -22.00 10.14 14.86
C HIS A 37 -21.67 11.57 15.28
N ARG A 38 -20.62 12.14 14.68
CA ARG A 38 -20.27 13.54 14.92
C ARG A 38 -21.25 14.48 14.21
N PRO A 39 -21.41 15.74 14.67
CA PRO A 39 -22.21 16.74 13.96
C PRO A 39 -21.75 16.92 12.51
N ARG A 40 -22.71 17.15 11.59
CA ARG A 40 -22.46 17.23 10.13
C ARG A 40 -21.32 18.19 9.74
N GLY A 41 -21.23 19.36 10.39
CA GLY A 41 -20.15 20.32 10.12
C GLY A 41 -18.75 19.77 10.45
N ARG A 42 -18.63 19.01 11.54
CA ARG A 42 -17.37 18.38 11.95
C ARG A 42 -17.00 17.21 11.03
N GLN A 43 -17.98 16.47 10.52
CA GLN A 43 -17.78 15.45 9.49
C GLN A 43 -17.27 16.07 8.18
N LYS A 44 -17.88 17.16 7.69
CA LYS A 44 -17.45 17.86 6.46
C LYS A 44 -16.00 18.35 6.57
N ARG A 45 -15.60 18.89 7.73
CA ARG A 45 -14.21 19.33 7.96
C ARG A 45 -13.22 18.16 7.94
N ILE A 46 -13.59 17.03 8.55
CA ILE A 46 -12.78 15.80 8.53
C ILE A 46 -12.66 15.27 7.09
N ASN A 47 -13.77 15.18 6.36
CA ASN A 47 -13.78 14.70 4.98
C ASN A 47 -12.99 15.60 4.04
N ARG A 48 -13.01 16.94 4.24
CA ARG A 48 -12.13 17.87 3.51
C ARG A 48 -10.66 17.58 3.79
N LYS A 49 -10.28 17.40 5.07
CA LYS A 49 -8.91 17.06 5.47
C LYS A 49 -8.45 15.71 4.88
N LEU A 50 -9.31 14.70 4.90
CA LEU A 50 -9.04 13.38 4.32
C LEU A 50 -8.93 13.42 2.80
N LYS A 51 -9.79 14.19 2.12
CA LYS A 51 -9.70 14.41 0.67
C LYS A 51 -8.37 15.10 0.30
N ASP A 52 -7.96 16.09 1.11
CA ASP A 52 -6.67 16.76 0.92
C ASP A 52 -5.48 15.81 1.17
N LEU A 53 -5.59 14.84 2.08
CA LEU A 53 -4.58 13.80 2.31
C LEU A 53 -4.43 12.83 1.13
N VAL A 54 -5.52 12.47 0.45
CA VAL A 54 -5.46 11.65 -0.77
C VAL A 54 -4.86 12.43 -1.94
N MET A 55 -5.23 13.71 -2.09
CA MET A 55 -4.80 14.55 -3.22
C MET A 55 -3.39 15.14 -3.06
N LYS A 56 -2.92 15.34 -1.82
CA LYS A 56 -1.53 15.79 -1.54
C LYS A 56 -0.52 14.64 -1.50
N GLY A 57 -0.94 13.44 -1.89
CA GLY A 57 -0.09 12.27 -2.05
C GLY A 57 -0.07 11.39 -0.81
N MET A 58 -0.10 10.08 -1.02
CA MET A 58 0.73 9.18 -0.22
C MET A 58 2.17 9.37 -0.68
N PRO A 59 3.04 10.13 0.02
CA PRO A 59 4.45 9.82 -0.04
C PRO A 59 4.56 8.49 0.69
N GLY A 60 4.66 7.38 -0.04
CA GLY A 60 4.75 6.05 0.58
C GLY A 60 5.84 6.06 1.65
N ASN A 61 5.50 5.74 2.90
CA ASN A 61 6.47 5.51 3.99
C ASN A 61 7.72 6.42 3.97
N ILE A 62 7.56 7.73 3.84
CA ILE A 62 8.66 8.67 4.12
C ILE A 62 8.42 9.24 5.52
N GLY A 63 8.64 8.37 6.51
CA GLY A 63 8.73 8.79 7.90
C GLY A 63 9.96 9.68 8.06
N GLY A 64 9.73 10.94 8.41
CA GLY A 64 10.76 11.94 8.58
C GLY A 64 11.61 11.68 9.82
N THR A 65 12.91 11.49 9.59
CA THR A 65 13.95 11.94 10.51
C THR A 65 15.10 12.44 9.64
N SER A 66 15.26 13.77 9.69
CA SER A 66 16.45 14.57 9.43
C SER A 66 17.27 14.32 8.16
N GLU A 67 17.59 15.45 7.54
CA GLU A 67 18.68 15.65 6.59
C GLU A 67 18.48 15.16 5.16
N THR A 68 19.05 15.97 4.29
CA THR A 68 19.28 15.89 2.86
C THR A 68 20.01 14.61 2.46
N ARG A 69 19.55 13.43 2.88
CA ARG A 69 20.09 12.16 2.40
C ARG A 69 19.53 11.91 1.02
N GLN A 70 20.32 12.32 0.02
CA GLN A 70 20.13 11.84 -1.33
C GLN A 70 20.02 10.30 -1.29
N PRO A 71 19.11 9.69 -2.06
CA PRO A 71 18.97 8.25 -2.10
C PRO A 71 20.31 7.61 -2.44
N GLU A 72 20.89 6.90 -1.47
CA GLU A 72 22.19 6.27 -1.63
C GLU A 72 22.07 5.06 -2.55
N LYS A 73 22.92 5.01 -3.57
CA LYS A 73 22.91 3.92 -4.54
C LYS A 73 23.60 2.68 -3.96
N ILE A 74 22.81 1.69 -3.60
CA ILE A 74 23.28 0.42 -3.03
C ILE A 74 23.45 -0.68 -4.10
N TYR A 75 22.72 -0.58 -5.21
CA TYR A 75 22.70 -1.58 -6.29
C TYR A 75 23.46 -1.13 -7.53
N TYR A 76 24.38 -1.97 -8.01
CA TYR A 76 25.22 -1.73 -9.18
C TYR A 76 25.05 -2.80 -10.25
N PRO A 77 25.12 -2.44 -11.55
CA PRO A 77 24.93 -3.39 -12.62
C PRO A 77 26.11 -4.37 -12.80
N ASN A 78 27.29 -4.08 -12.23
CA ASN A 78 28.46 -4.96 -12.26
C ASN A 78 29.37 -4.74 -11.03
N GLY A 79 30.23 -5.72 -10.75
CA GLY A 79 31.15 -5.69 -9.60
C GLY A 79 32.20 -4.60 -9.68
N LYS A 80 32.62 -4.20 -10.88
CA LYS A 80 33.60 -3.11 -11.07
C LYS A 80 33.07 -1.77 -10.54
N LEU A 81 31.80 -1.46 -10.79
CA LEU A 81 31.17 -0.23 -10.31
C LEU A 81 30.88 -0.29 -8.81
N ALA A 82 30.46 -1.44 -8.29
CA ALA A 82 30.31 -1.63 -6.85
C ALA A 82 31.66 -1.47 -6.13
N ALA A 83 32.74 -2.05 -6.64
CA ALA A 83 34.08 -1.94 -6.04
C ALA A 83 34.62 -0.51 -6.06
N LYS A 84 34.37 0.24 -7.14
CA LYS A 84 34.73 1.67 -7.20
C LYS A 84 33.97 2.52 -6.18
N ALA A 85 32.73 2.15 -5.86
CA ALA A 85 31.95 2.81 -4.82
C ALA A 85 32.36 2.35 -3.41
N TYR A 86 32.69 1.07 -3.23
CA TYR A 86 33.17 0.49 -1.97
C TYR A 86 34.45 1.17 -1.48
N GLY A 87 35.39 1.43 -2.38
CA GLY A 87 36.63 2.13 -2.02
C GLY A 87 36.44 3.56 -1.50
N ARG A 88 35.24 4.14 -1.61
CA ARG A 88 34.91 5.46 -1.07
C ARG A 88 34.31 5.42 0.34
N ASP A 89 33.67 4.31 0.71
CA ASP A 89 33.02 4.09 2.00
C ASP A 89 32.94 2.58 2.28
N ALA A 90 33.94 2.04 2.98
CA ALA A 90 34.13 0.59 3.16
C ALA A 90 33.12 -0.05 4.14
N ASP A 91 32.41 0.75 4.93
CA ASP A 91 31.38 0.27 5.88
C ASP A 91 30.02 0.02 5.21
N ARG A 92 29.91 0.24 3.89
CA ARG A 92 28.64 0.11 3.17
C ARG A 92 28.47 -1.27 2.57
N GLU A 93 27.29 -1.84 2.79
CA GLU A 93 26.83 -2.99 2.05
C GLU A 93 26.47 -2.58 0.62
N LEU A 94 27.27 -2.98 -0.35
CA LEU A 94 27.02 -2.71 -1.77
C LEU A 94 26.73 -4.01 -2.50
N TYR A 95 25.78 -3.99 -3.43
CA TYR A 95 25.37 -5.17 -4.17
C TYR A 95 25.61 -4.99 -5.66
N TRP A 96 26.01 -6.06 -6.33
CA TRP A 96 26.13 -6.05 -7.78
C TRP A 96 25.50 -7.28 -8.43
N ARG A 97 24.95 -7.08 -9.63
CA ARG A 97 24.29 -8.15 -10.37
C ARG A 97 25.32 -9.09 -10.97
N ARG A 98 25.31 -10.36 -10.56
CA ARG A 98 26.14 -11.42 -11.15
C ARG A 98 25.71 -11.63 -12.59
N HIS A 99 26.69 -11.81 -13.48
CA HIS A 99 26.38 -12.23 -14.84
C HIS A 99 25.75 -13.63 -14.82
N ARG A 100 24.69 -13.82 -15.61
CA ARG A 100 24.02 -15.12 -15.72
C ARG A 100 25.04 -16.13 -16.24
N THR A 101 25.23 -17.20 -15.48
CA THR A 101 25.99 -18.38 -15.88
C THR A 101 24.96 -19.49 -16.10
N GLY A 102 24.57 -19.74 -17.36
CA GLY A 102 23.56 -20.73 -17.75
C GLY A 102 22.11 -20.20 -17.88
N ASN A 103 21.15 -21.13 -18.01
CA ASN A 103 19.71 -20.88 -18.21
C ASN A 103 18.96 -20.42 -16.93
N GLY A 104 19.63 -19.69 -16.04
CA GLY A 104 19.04 -19.25 -14.77
C GLY A 104 17.90 -18.24 -14.98
N ARG A 105 16.74 -18.50 -14.35
CA ARG A 105 15.51 -17.68 -14.48
C ARG A 105 15.47 -16.47 -13.52
N PHE A 106 16.47 -16.31 -12.66
CA PHE A 106 16.52 -15.26 -11.64
C PHE A 106 17.84 -14.49 -11.69
N ASP A 107 17.78 -13.21 -11.34
CA ASP A 107 18.97 -12.36 -11.20
C ASP A 107 19.57 -12.53 -9.81
N LEU A 108 20.83 -12.95 -9.76
CA LEU A 108 21.60 -13.10 -8.52
C LEU A 108 22.34 -11.79 -8.22
N TRP A 109 22.17 -11.29 -7.00
CA TRP A 109 22.90 -10.15 -6.48
C TRP A 109 23.97 -10.63 -5.51
N GLN A 110 25.22 -10.20 -5.73
CA GLN A 110 26.33 -10.50 -4.83
C GLN A 110 26.64 -9.28 -3.97
N GLN A 111 26.77 -9.52 -2.67
CA GLN A 111 27.21 -8.53 -1.71
C GLN A 111 28.73 -8.32 -1.83
N LEU A 112 29.14 -7.06 -1.81
CA LEU A 112 30.52 -6.63 -1.81
C LEU A 112 30.78 -5.95 -0.46
N GLY A 113 31.20 -6.75 0.52
CA GLY A 113 31.50 -6.29 1.87
C GLY A 113 30.27 -5.95 2.72
N GLY A 114 30.50 -5.99 4.02
CA GLY A 114 29.54 -5.93 5.11
C GLY A 114 30.20 -6.65 6.27
N ARG A 115 30.51 -5.91 7.32
CA ARG A 115 31.15 -6.48 8.51
C ARG A 115 30.09 -7.11 9.41
#